data_AF-A0A267EKA1-F1
#
_entry.id   AF-A0A267EKA1-F1
#
_cell.length_a   1.000
_cell.length_b   1.000
_cell.length_c   1.000
_cell.angle_alpha   90.00
_cell.angle_beta   90.00
_cell.angle_gamma   90.00
#
_symmetry.space_group_name_H-M   'P 1'
#
loop_
_entity.id
_entity.type
_entity.pdbx_description
1 polymer ?
#
loop_
_entity_poly.entity_id
_entity_poly.type
_entity_poly.pdbx_seq_one_letter_code
_entity_poly.pdbx_strand_id
1 'polypeptide(L)'
;ADNQQGRPLPRHHAKQGPCLNRPPYRDGRRKTAVKAYCISDESQYLQIYGVPAIGLTDHVTRSASRFGPVESVTRLDSSASVATSAPSTSQNSQLVEAFTDTFLIKFVRINSARLVALYFIVY
;
A
#
# COMPACT_ATOMS: atom_id res chain seq x y z
N ALA A 1 6.69 32.75 35.83
CA ALA A 1 5.92 33.04 34.61
C ALA A 1 6.91 33.06 33.45
N ASP A 2 7.15 31.89 32.84
CA ASP A 2 8.22 31.70 31.86
C ASP A 2 7.70 32.03 30.46
N ASN A 3 8.11 33.19 29.96
CA ASN A 3 7.64 33.78 28.72
C ASN A 3 8.59 33.35 27.59
N GLN A 4 8.40 32.13 27.07
CA GLN A 4 9.17 31.65 25.93
C GLN A 4 8.69 32.33 24.64
N GLN A 5 9.32 33.45 24.28
CA GLN A 5 9.18 34.07 22.97
C GLN A 5 9.90 33.21 21.92
N GLY A 6 9.18 32.23 21.37
CA GLY A 6 9.67 31.37 20.28
C GLY A 6 9.95 32.17 19.00
N ARG A 7 10.99 31.80 18.25
CA ARG A 7 11.35 32.43 16.97
C ARG A 7 10.12 32.58 16.06
N PRO A 8 9.98 33.71 15.33
CA PRO A 8 8.88 33.88 14.40
C PRO A 8 8.94 32.78 13.33
N LEU A 9 7.83 32.06 13.17
CA LEU A 9 7.69 31.03 12.15
C LEU A 9 7.92 31.65 10.77
N PRO A 10 8.72 31.02 9.89
CA PRO A 10 8.85 31.47 8.51
C PRO A 10 7.48 31.65 7.84
N ARG A 11 7.32 32.67 7.00
CA ARG A 11 6.03 33.02 6.35
C ARG A 11 5.32 31.84 5.67
N HIS A 12 6.07 30.89 5.11
CA HIS A 12 5.53 29.70 4.45
C HIS A 12 5.00 28.63 5.42
N HIS A 13 5.31 28.74 6.72
CA HIS A 13 4.76 27.90 7.79
C HIS A 13 3.55 28.53 8.49
N ALA A 14 3.19 29.77 8.16
CA ALA A 14 2.00 30.41 8.71
C ALA A 14 0.75 29.70 8.17
N LYS A 15 -0.10 29.19 9.08
CA LYS A 15 -1.38 28.58 8.71
C LYS A 15 -2.26 29.63 8.04
N GLN A 16 -2.66 29.38 6.80
CA GLN A 16 -3.60 30.25 6.09
C GLN A 16 -5.05 29.90 6.43
N GLY A 17 -5.93 30.90 6.33
CA GLY A 17 -7.37 30.74 6.53
C GLY A 17 -8.04 29.87 5.47
N PRO A 18 -9.34 29.58 5.63
CA PRO A 18 -10.08 28.76 4.68
C PRO A 18 -10.17 29.42 3.29
N CYS A 19 -10.04 28.61 2.23
CA CYS A 19 -10.20 29.03 0.85
C CYS A 19 -11.70 29.15 0.51
N LEU A 20 -12.16 30.36 0.13
CA LEU A 20 -13.58 30.64 -0.13
C LEU A 20 -13.96 30.65 -1.61
N ASN A 21 -12.99 30.75 -2.52
CA ASN A 21 -13.20 30.84 -3.97
C ASN A 21 -13.26 29.47 -4.66
N ARG A 22 -13.50 28.39 -3.91
CA ARG A 22 -13.46 27.04 -4.45
C ARG A 22 -14.73 26.71 -5.25
N PRO A 23 -14.65 26.07 -6.42
CA PRO A 23 -15.83 25.66 -7.18
C PRO A 23 -16.74 24.71 -6.38
N PRO A 24 -18.07 24.73 -6.60
CA PRO A 24 -19.02 23.90 -5.84
C PRO A 24 -18.69 22.40 -5.84
N TYR A 25 -18.25 21.85 -6.97
CA TYR A 25 -17.89 20.42 -7.08
C TYR A 25 -16.63 20.02 -6.27
N ARG A 26 -15.78 20.99 -5.92
CA ARG A 26 -14.59 20.77 -5.06
C ARG A 26 -14.81 21.23 -3.63
N ASP A 27 -15.96 21.83 -3.33
CA ASP A 27 -16.28 22.31 -2.00
C ASP A 27 -16.58 21.11 -1.10
N GLY A 28 -15.84 20.99 0.00
CA GLY A 28 -16.04 19.91 0.96
C GLY A 28 -17.06 20.31 2.03
N ARG A 29 -17.50 19.35 2.84
CA ARG A 29 -18.38 19.62 4.01
C ARG A 29 -17.75 20.60 5.02
N ARG A 30 -16.41 20.68 5.08
CA ARG A 30 -15.67 21.61 5.94
C ARG A 30 -14.77 22.51 5.09
N LYS A 31 -14.79 23.81 5.36
CA LYS A 31 -13.92 24.79 4.71
C LYS A 31 -12.48 24.63 5.21
N THR A 32 -11.57 24.35 4.30
CA THR A 32 -10.14 24.18 4.58
C THR A 32 -9.33 25.09 3.65
N ALA A 33 -8.11 25.47 4.06
CA ALA A 33 -7.19 26.20 3.20
C ALA A 33 -6.90 25.40 1.91
N VAL A 34 -6.62 24.09 2.06
CA VAL A 34 -6.30 23.17 0.96
C VAL A 34 -7.13 21.89 1.09
N LYS A 35 -7.49 21.26 -0.04
CA LYS A 35 -8.09 19.91 -0.07
C LYS A 35 -7.26 19.06 -1.00
N ALA A 36 -6.61 18.05 -0.41
CA ALA A 36 -5.91 17.02 -1.15
C ALA A 36 -6.94 15.98 -1.60
N TYR A 37 -6.91 15.63 -2.88
CA TYR A 37 -7.59 14.44 -3.39
C TYR A 37 -6.52 13.38 -3.56
N CYS A 38 -6.62 12.30 -2.78
CA CYS A 38 -5.80 11.12 -3.04
C CYS A 38 -6.62 10.16 -3.90
N ILE A 39 -6.05 9.69 -5.00
CA ILE A 39 -6.58 8.51 -5.69
C ILE A 39 -6.07 7.33 -4.89
N SER A 40 -6.95 6.70 -4.12
CA SER A 40 -6.62 5.46 -3.42
C SER A 40 -6.57 4.34 -4.45
N ASP A 41 -5.37 4.02 -4.94
CA ASP A 41 -5.14 2.87 -5.81
C ASP A 41 -5.11 1.60 -4.95
N GLU A 42 -6.29 1.24 -4.45
CA GLU A 42 -6.46 0.05 -3.63
C GLU A 42 -6.80 -1.14 -4.51
N SER A 43 -6.20 -2.28 -4.18
CA SER A 43 -6.35 -3.51 -4.94
C SER A 43 -6.94 -4.62 -4.08
N GLN A 44 -7.68 -5.51 -4.73
CA GLN A 44 -8.06 -6.82 -4.18
C GLN A 44 -6.91 -7.82 -4.19
N TYR A 45 -5.83 -7.50 -4.90
CA TYR A 45 -4.62 -8.30 -5.00
C TYR A 45 -3.62 -7.86 -3.94
N LEU A 46 -2.99 -8.84 -3.29
CA LEU A 46 -1.93 -8.64 -2.33
C LEU A 46 -0.74 -9.53 -2.70
N GLN A 47 0.46 -8.94 -2.72
CA GLN A 47 1.70 -9.67 -2.93
C GLN A 47 2.45 -9.79 -1.60
N ILE A 48 2.74 -11.03 -1.19
CA ILE A 48 3.46 -11.35 0.03
C ILE A 48 4.85 -11.88 -0.35
N TYR A 49 5.88 -11.22 0.16
CA TYR A 49 7.28 -11.58 -0.04
C TYR A 49 7.85 -12.26 1.22
N GLY A 50 9.00 -12.94 1.09
CA GLY A 50 9.74 -13.49 2.22
C GLY A 50 9.10 -14.71 2.87
N VAL A 51 8.19 -15.42 2.18
CA VAL A 51 7.63 -16.67 2.70
C VAL A 51 8.67 -17.78 2.53
N PRO A 52 9.06 -18.52 3.58
CA PRO A 52 10.06 -19.59 3.44
C PRO A 52 9.66 -20.66 2.41
N ALA A 53 10.63 -21.10 1.60
CA ALA A 53 10.46 -22.04 0.50
C ALA A 53 10.21 -23.50 0.91
N ILE A 54 9.52 -23.75 2.02
CA ILE A 54 9.26 -25.08 2.58
C ILE A 54 7.87 -25.65 2.21
N GLY A 55 7.23 -25.08 1.18
CA GLY A 55 5.92 -25.58 0.71
C GLY A 55 4.71 -25.02 1.48
N LEU A 56 4.76 -23.77 1.95
CA LEU A 56 3.73 -23.17 2.82
C LEU A 56 2.44 -22.70 2.14
N THR A 57 2.15 -23.14 0.91
CA THR A 57 0.99 -22.67 0.14
C THR A 57 -0.33 -22.83 0.91
N ASP A 58 -0.54 -23.98 1.55
CA ASP A 58 -1.76 -24.26 2.33
C ASP A 58 -1.84 -23.39 3.59
N HIS A 59 -0.70 -23.12 4.22
CA HIS A 59 -0.62 -22.28 5.41
C HIS A 59 -0.92 -20.82 5.08
N VAL A 60 -0.36 -20.31 3.96
CA VAL A 60 -0.65 -18.97 3.45
C VAL A 60 -2.12 -18.83 3.11
N THR A 61 -2.69 -19.79 2.38
CA THR A 61 -4.12 -19.79 2.00
C THR A 61 -5.03 -19.80 3.23
N ARG A 62 -4.72 -20.64 4.22
CA ARG A 62 -5.49 -20.74 5.47
C ARG A 62 -5.37 -19.46 6.30
N SER A 63 -4.19 -18.84 6.34
CA SER A 63 -3.96 -17.57 7.04
C SER A 63 -4.73 -16.43 6.39
N ALA A 64 -4.68 -16.32 5.06
CA ALA A 64 -5.44 -15.34 4.28
C ALA A 64 -6.95 -15.51 4.46
N SER A 65 -7.43 -16.75 4.48
CA SER A 65 -8.86 -17.08 4.65
C SER A 65 -9.45 -16.61 5.98
N ARG A 66 -8.63 -16.37 7.02
CA ARG A 66 -9.10 -15.81 8.30
C ARG A 66 -9.60 -14.37 8.17
N PHE A 67 -9.08 -13.61 7.21
CA PHE A 67 -9.43 -12.21 6.99
C PHE A 67 -10.61 -12.04 6.02
N GLY A 68 -10.93 -13.09 5.26
CA GLY A 68 -12.11 -13.13 4.40
C GLY A 68 -12.00 -14.14 3.25
N PRO A 69 -13.03 -14.21 2.40
CA PRO A 69 -13.05 -15.14 1.27
C PRO A 69 -11.95 -14.81 0.25
N VAL A 70 -11.09 -15.80 0.01
CA VAL A 70 -10.00 -15.76 -0.98
C VAL A 70 -10.52 -16.34 -2.29
N GLU A 71 -10.26 -15.64 -3.38
CA GLU A 71 -10.64 -16.07 -4.74
C GLU A 71 -9.54 -16.92 -5.37
N SER A 72 -8.27 -16.50 -5.25
CA SER A 72 -7.13 -17.26 -5.75
C SER A 72 -5.87 -17.01 -4.95
N VAL A 73 -5.00 -18.02 -4.90
CA VAL A 73 -3.64 -17.94 -4.35
C VAL A 73 -2.72 -18.52 -5.39
N THR A 74 -1.85 -17.68 -5.94
CA THR A 74 -0.85 -18.08 -6.93
C THR A 74 0.52 -17.86 -6.33
N ARG A 75 1.36 -18.89 -6.38
CA ARG A 75 2.78 -18.77 -6.03
C ARG A 75 3.50 -18.20 -7.25
N LEU A 76 4.17 -17.07 -7.09
CA LEU A 76 4.99 -16.46 -8.13
C LEU A 76 6.35 -17.15 -8.09
N ASP A 77 6.61 -17.96 -9.10
CA ASP A 77 7.90 -18.58 -9.31
C ASP A 77 8.93 -17.53 -9.76
N SER A 78 10.02 -17.47 -9.01
CA SER A 78 11.11 -16.53 -9.24
C SER A 78 11.85 -16.75 -10.56
N SER A 79 11.65 -17.90 -11.21
CA SER A 79 12.36 -18.28 -12.43
C SER A 79 11.54 -18.14 -13.73
N ALA A 80 10.22 -17.97 -13.70
CA ALA A 80 9.41 -18.09 -14.92
C ALA A 80 9.05 -16.78 -15.63
N SER A 81 9.32 -15.60 -15.04
CA SER A 81 9.14 -14.32 -15.75
C SER A 81 10.34 -13.88 -16.59
N VAL A 82 11.40 -14.69 -16.68
CA VAL A 82 12.60 -14.43 -17.52
C VAL A 82 12.79 -15.51 -18.59
N ALA A 83 11.69 -16.01 -19.15
CA ALA A 83 11.71 -16.93 -20.29
C ALA A 83 10.85 -16.45 -21.46
N THR A 84 10.78 -15.13 -21.71
CA THR A 84 10.32 -14.60 -23.01
C THR A 84 10.96 -13.24 -23.29
N SER A 85 12.11 -13.28 -23.95
CA SER A 85 12.66 -12.25 -24.85
C SER A 85 12.34 -10.77 -24.54
N ALA A 86 13.09 -10.13 -23.64
CA ALA A 86 13.61 -8.77 -23.81
C ALA A 86 14.48 -8.37 -22.59
N PRO A 87 15.76 -8.02 -22.77
CA PRO A 87 16.54 -7.40 -21.71
C PRO A 87 16.25 -5.90 -21.74
N SER A 88 15.21 -5.44 -21.03
CA SER A 88 15.01 -4.01 -20.80
C SER A 88 15.48 -3.66 -19.40
N THR A 89 16.70 -3.14 -19.34
CA THR A 89 17.28 -2.34 -18.26
C THR A 89 16.22 -1.43 -17.63
N SER A 90 15.64 -1.89 -16.52
CA SER A 90 14.80 -1.11 -15.64
C SER A 90 15.24 -1.46 -14.23
N GLN A 91 15.74 -0.46 -13.51
CA GLN A 91 16.37 -0.54 -12.19
C GLN A 91 15.33 -0.86 -11.09
N ASN A 92 14.69 -2.02 -11.18
CA ASN A 92 13.97 -2.65 -10.09
C ASN A 92 14.16 -4.16 -10.23
N SER A 93 15.43 -4.57 -10.20
CA SER A 93 15.81 -5.98 -10.02
C SER A 93 15.38 -6.36 -8.60
N GLN A 94 14.13 -6.79 -8.46
CA GLN A 94 13.63 -7.39 -7.25
C GLN A 94 14.44 -8.67 -7.07
N LEU A 95 15.53 -8.56 -6.29
CA LEU A 95 16.43 -9.67 -5.99
C LEU A 95 15.57 -10.78 -5.39
N VAL A 96 15.45 -11.87 -6.13
CA VAL A 96 14.83 -13.09 -5.63
C VAL A 96 15.69 -13.56 -4.47
N GLU A 97 15.17 -13.43 -3.25
CA GLU A 97 15.87 -13.93 -2.07
C GLU A 97 15.87 -15.46 -2.08
N ALA A 98 17.07 -16.03 -1.95
CA ALA A 98 17.25 -17.47 -1.85
C ALA A 98 16.39 -18.02 -0.68
N PHE A 99 15.80 -19.21 -0.89
CA PHE A 99 14.97 -19.89 0.10
C PHE A 99 13.66 -19.16 0.48
N THR A 100 13.23 -18.18 -0.31
CA THR A 100 11.95 -17.51 -0.14
C THR A 100 11.09 -17.58 -1.39
N ASP A 101 9.78 -17.45 -1.16
CA ASP A 101 8.75 -17.48 -2.16
C ASP A 101 7.85 -16.26 -2.05
N THR A 102 7.32 -15.89 -3.20
CA THR A 102 6.40 -14.78 -3.33
C THR A 102 5.01 -15.33 -3.65
N PHE A 103 3.99 -14.85 -2.96
CA PHE A 103 2.60 -15.23 -3.20
C PHE A 103 1.78 -14.04 -3.65
N LEU A 104 0.98 -14.23 -4.69
CA LEU A 104 -0.06 -13.32 -5.11
C LEU A 104 -1.42 -13.87 -4.67
N ILE A 105 -2.13 -13.11 -3.85
CA ILE A 105 -3.42 -13.49 -3.29
C ILE A 105 -4.48 -12.52 -3.81
N LYS A 106 -5.59 -13.05 -4.33
CA LYS A 106 -6.75 -12.27 -4.73
C LYS A 106 -7.89 -12.51 -3.75
N PHE A 107 -8.45 -11.44 -3.19
CA PHE A 107 -9.63 -11.49 -2.34
C PHE A 107 -10.90 -11.13 -3.09
N VAL A 108 -12.03 -11.73 -2.71
CA VAL A 108 -13.34 -11.37 -3.27
C VAL A 108 -13.73 -9.93 -2.91
N ARG A 109 -13.29 -9.43 -1.75
CA ARG A 109 -13.61 -8.07 -1.27
C ARG A 109 -12.34 -7.29 -0.96
N ILE A 110 -12.33 -6.02 -1.35
CA ILE A 110 -11.21 -5.10 -1.09
C ILE A 110 -10.96 -4.89 0.40
N ASN A 111 -12.01 -4.91 1.22
CA ASN A 111 -11.88 -4.76 2.68
C ASN A 111 -11.06 -5.89 3.32
N SER A 112 -11.14 -7.12 2.78
CA SER A 112 -10.33 -8.24 3.27
C SER A 112 -8.85 -7.98 2.99
N ALA A 113 -8.51 -7.54 1.78
CA ALA A 113 -7.16 -7.16 1.41
C ALA A 113 -6.61 -6.02 2.28
N ARG A 114 -7.43 -5.00 2.61
CA ARG A 114 -7.06 -3.92 3.52
C ARG A 114 -6.67 -4.42 4.91
N LEU A 115 -7.45 -5.33 5.48
CA LEU A 115 -7.16 -5.88 6.82
C LEU A 115 -5.84 -6.65 6.84
N VAL A 116 -5.55 -7.42 5.79
CA VAL A 116 -4.28 -8.14 5.68
C VAL A 116 -3.12 -7.16 5.51
N ALA A 117 -3.25 -6.16 4.64
CA ALA A 117 -2.21 -5.14 4.45
C ALA A 117 -1.92 -4.39 5.76
N LEU A 118 -2.95 -4.04 6.53
CA LEU A 118 -2.77 -3.43 7.85
C LEU A 118 -2.08 -4.38 8.85
N TYR A 119 -2.43 -5.66 8.85
CA TYR A 119 -1.82 -6.63 9.75
C TYR A 119 -0.33 -6.85 9.43
N PHE A 120 0.02 -6.97 8.16
CA PHE A 120 1.41 -7.22 7.73
C PHE A 120 2.32 -5.98 7.71
N ILE A 121 1.78 -4.76 7.68
CA ILE A 121 2.58 -3.53 7.79
C ILE A 121 2.93 -3.22 9.26
N VAL A 122 2.18 -3.78 10.22
CA VAL A 122 2.29 -3.45 11.65
C VAL A 122 3.14 -4.47 12.44
N TYR A 123 3.52 -5.60 11.84
CA TYR A 123 4.43 -6.60 12.42
C TYR A 123 5.69 -6.75 11.58
#